data_AF-A0A0S7ZC47-F1
#
_entry.id   AF-A0A0S7ZC47-F1
#
_cell.length_a   1.000
_cell.length_b   1.000
_cell.length_c   1.000
_cell.angle_alpha   90.00
_cell.angle_beta   90.00
_cell.angle_gamma   90.00
#
_symmetry.space_group_name_H-M   'P 1'
#
loop_
_entity.id
_entity.type
_entity.pdbx_description
1 polymer ?
#
loop_
_entity_poly.entity_id
_entity_poly.type
_entity_poly.pdbx_seq_one_letter_code
_entity_poly.pdbx_strand_id
1 'polypeptide(L)'
;MQELRDSADWDGVVLKSINVGAVSKNPGAARRNEQYLYDGYHYCTEGEFQLARLLDTMSIPFTPDVSFHLDIIRRHNRVGRRQFVPDFVFNKLPFIWWSAQRRPLLIHGIEAKRASQGRGEQSFSDRARENVRLLYRQRGIRILLLSNQDIALYAHWGALPLMPLPGKGF
;
A
#
# COMPACT_ATOMS: atom_id res chain seq x y z
N MET A 1 -17.16 -17.44 14.83
CA MET A 1 -16.14 -16.81 13.97
C MET A 1 -16.77 -15.58 13.33
N GLN A 2 -16.17 -14.39 13.46
CA GLN A 2 -16.64 -13.22 12.72
C GLN A 2 -16.19 -13.39 11.26
N GLU A 3 -17.12 -13.47 10.33
CA GLU A 3 -16.80 -13.61 8.90
C GLU A 3 -15.92 -12.44 8.44
N LEU A 4 -14.80 -12.73 7.79
CA LEU A 4 -13.96 -11.74 7.11
C LEU A 4 -14.70 -11.27 5.86
N ARG A 5 -15.69 -10.38 6.03
CA ARG A 5 -16.44 -9.79 4.92
C ARG A 5 -15.65 -8.65 4.31
N ASP A 6 -15.60 -8.65 2.98
CA ASP A 6 -15.08 -7.55 2.17
C ASP A 6 -16.11 -6.41 2.17
N SER A 7 -15.76 -5.29 2.81
CA SER A 7 -16.61 -4.10 2.92
C SER A 7 -16.10 -2.94 2.06
N ALA A 8 -15.22 -3.21 1.09
CA ALA A 8 -14.63 -2.17 0.26
C ALA A 8 -15.65 -1.63 -0.75
N ASP A 9 -15.86 -0.31 -0.71
CA ASP A 9 -16.53 0.49 -1.72
C ASP A 9 -15.50 0.92 -2.79
N TRP A 10 -15.63 0.31 -3.97
CA TRP A 10 -14.81 0.59 -5.14
C TRP A 10 -15.46 1.57 -6.12
N ASP A 11 -16.60 2.17 -5.78
CA ASP A 11 -17.34 3.04 -6.68
C ASP A 11 -16.53 4.28 -7.05
N GLY A 12 -16.36 4.47 -8.36
CA GLY A 12 -15.54 5.54 -8.95
C GLY A 12 -14.03 5.33 -8.80
N VAL A 13 -13.56 4.20 -8.24
CA VAL A 13 -12.13 3.87 -8.16
C VAL A 13 -11.68 3.20 -9.45
N VAL A 14 -10.87 3.93 -10.22
CA VAL A 14 -10.18 3.42 -11.40
C VAL A 14 -8.76 3.05 -11.01
N LEU A 15 -8.42 1.76 -11.11
CA LEU A 15 -7.06 1.29 -10.87
C LEU A 15 -6.18 1.66 -12.07
N LYS A 16 -5.57 2.83 -11.98
CA LYS A 16 -4.55 3.33 -12.91
C LYS A 16 -3.42 3.92 -12.07
N SER A 17 -2.21 3.47 -12.35
CA SER A 17 -1.01 4.07 -11.77
C SER A 17 -0.92 5.52 -12.21
N ILE A 18 -0.64 6.40 -11.25
CA ILE A 18 -0.30 7.79 -11.52
C ILE A 18 1.22 7.97 -11.41
N ASN A 19 1.78 8.83 -12.25
CA ASN A 19 3.23 9.07 -12.22
C ASN A 19 3.61 9.90 -10.99
N VAL A 20 4.08 9.24 -9.93
CA VAL A 20 4.50 9.89 -8.67
C VAL A 20 5.98 10.30 -8.71
N GLY A 21 6.80 9.61 -9.50
CA GLY A 21 8.25 9.85 -9.62
C GLY A 21 8.66 11.09 -10.43
N ALA A 22 7.71 11.81 -11.04
CA ALA A 22 7.99 12.96 -11.91
C ALA A 22 8.25 14.29 -11.19
N VAL A 23 8.11 14.39 -9.86
CA VAL A 23 8.23 15.67 -9.13
C VAL A 23 9.59 15.81 -8.45
N SER A 24 10.68 15.59 -9.18
CA SER A 24 11.93 16.27 -8.84
C SER A 24 11.80 17.72 -9.29
N LYS A 25 11.70 18.67 -8.35
CA LYS A 25 11.73 20.11 -8.65
C LYS A 25 13.08 20.59 -9.23
N ASN A 26 14.06 19.70 -9.37
CA ASN A 26 15.35 19.95 -9.98
C ASN A 26 15.44 19.24 -11.34
N PRO A 27 15.42 19.99 -12.46
CA PRO A 27 15.58 19.43 -13.82
C PRO A 27 16.90 18.67 -14.02
N GLY A 28 17.91 18.88 -13.16
CA GLY A 28 19.20 18.18 -13.19
C GLY A 28 19.28 16.88 -12.36
N ALA A 29 18.27 16.59 -11.53
CA ALA A 29 18.26 15.41 -10.64
C ALA A 29 17.32 14.29 -11.14
N ALA A 30 16.66 14.47 -12.29
CA ALA A 30 15.78 13.49 -12.91
C ALA A 30 16.54 12.37 -13.64
N ARG A 31 17.69 11.90 -13.10
CA ARG A 31 18.18 10.57 -13.46
C ARG A 31 17.32 9.58 -12.69
N ARG A 32 16.20 9.18 -13.31
CA ARG A 32 15.43 8.02 -12.85
C ARG A 32 16.42 6.89 -12.71
N ASN A 33 16.64 6.40 -11.49
CA ASN A 33 17.54 5.28 -11.29
C ASN A 33 16.88 4.06 -11.94
N GLU A 34 17.34 3.66 -13.13
CA GLU A 34 16.82 2.52 -13.90
C GLU A 34 16.86 1.22 -13.09
N GLN A 35 17.67 1.19 -12.03
CA GLN A 35 17.74 0.13 -11.05
C GLN A 35 16.39 -0.28 -10.46
N TYR A 36 15.42 0.64 -10.35
CA TYR A 36 14.10 0.37 -9.77
C TYR A 36 12.97 0.37 -10.81
N LEU A 37 13.29 0.04 -12.06
CA LEU A 37 12.31 -0.23 -13.11
C LEU A 37 11.86 -1.69 -13.03
N TYR A 38 10.56 -1.92 -12.88
CA TYR A 38 9.97 -3.27 -12.96
C TYR A 38 8.61 -3.21 -13.65
N ASP A 39 8.41 -4.10 -14.64
CA ASP A 39 7.18 -4.18 -15.45
C ASP A 39 6.68 -2.83 -15.99
N GLY A 40 7.60 -1.98 -16.45
CA GLY A 40 7.27 -0.64 -16.98
C GLY A 40 6.97 0.44 -15.93
N TYR A 41 7.03 0.12 -14.63
CA TYR A 41 6.84 1.08 -13.53
C TYR A 41 8.15 1.44 -12.84
N HIS A 42 8.31 2.72 -12.49
CA HIS A 42 9.44 3.20 -11.71
C HIS A 42 9.07 3.31 -10.24
N TYR A 43 9.74 2.53 -9.40
CA TYR A 43 9.54 2.56 -7.95
C TYR A 43 10.47 3.58 -7.28
N CYS A 44 9.97 4.25 -6.24
CA CYS A 44 10.70 5.33 -5.57
C CYS A 44 11.76 4.78 -4.60
N THR A 45 11.57 3.56 -4.10
CA THR A 45 12.47 2.93 -3.13
C THR A 45 12.76 1.46 -3.47
N GLU A 46 13.92 0.96 -3.02
CA GLU A 46 14.27 -0.48 -3.11
C GLU A 46 13.20 -1.37 -2.45
N GLY A 47 12.58 -0.90 -1.36
CA GLY A 47 11.51 -1.65 -0.69
C GLY A 47 10.27 -1.82 -1.57
N GLU A 48 9.84 -0.76 -2.26
CA GLU A 48 8.76 -0.86 -3.25
C GLU A 48 9.14 -1.79 -4.40
N PHE A 49 10.36 -1.66 -4.93
CA PHE A 49 10.85 -2.54 -6.00
C PHE A 49 10.85 -4.01 -5.59
N GLN A 50 11.37 -4.34 -4.39
CA GLN A 50 11.36 -5.70 -3.84
C GLN A 50 9.93 -6.21 -3.65
N LEU A 51 9.03 -5.35 -3.15
CA LEU A 51 7.63 -5.71 -2.92
C LEU A 51 6.89 -6.00 -4.24
N ALA A 52 7.14 -5.21 -5.29
CA ALA A 52 6.58 -5.45 -6.62
C ALA A 52 6.96 -6.83 -7.16
N ARG A 53 8.25 -7.16 -7.12
CA ARG A 53 8.77 -8.47 -7.54
C ARG A 53 8.20 -9.62 -6.73
N LEU A 54 8.04 -9.42 -5.42
CA LEU A 54 7.51 -10.42 -4.51
C LEU A 54 6.03 -10.70 -4.80
N LEU A 55 5.22 -9.66 -5.01
CA LEU A 55 3.81 -9.80 -5.38
C LEU A 55 3.64 -10.52 -6.72
N ASP A 56 4.47 -10.20 -7.72
CA ASP A 56 4.45 -10.86 -9.02
C ASP A 56 4.87 -12.34 -8.93
N THR A 57 5.93 -12.66 -8.17
CA THR A 57 6.35 -14.04 -7.90
C THR A 57 5.23 -14.86 -7.26
N MET A 58 4.42 -14.22 -6.41
CA MET A 58 3.25 -14.82 -5.77
C MET A 58 1.99 -14.81 -6.66
N SER A 59 2.09 -14.34 -7.90
CA SER A 59 0.95 -14.17 -8.84
C SER A 59 -0.19 -13.35 -8.25
N ILE A 60 0.14 -12.33 -7.45
CA ILE A 60 -0.83 -11.42 -6.85
C ILE A 60 -1.00 -10.22 -7.79
N PRO A 61 -2.16 -10.05 -8.44
CA PRO A 61 -2.37 -8.94 -9.36
C PRO A 61 -2.52 -7.62 -8.58
N PHE A 62 -1.72 -6.62 -8.94
CA PHE A 62 -1.72 -5.30 -8.30
C PHE A 62 -1.62 -4.15 -9.32
N THR A 63 -1.97 -2.96 -8.86
CA THR A 63 -1.73 -1.68 -9.53
C THR A 63 -0.92 -0.79 -8.60
N PRO A 64 0.28 -0.31 -9.00
CA PRO A 64 1.05 0.60 -8.19
C PRO A 64 0.46 2.01 -8.23
N ASP A 65 0.74 2.82 -7.21
CA ASP A 65 0.51 4.27 -7.20
C ASP A 65 -0.93 4.69 -7.56
N VAL A 66 -1.95 4.08 -6.95
CA VAL A 66 -3.35 4.41 -7.22
C VAL A 66 -3.78 5.62 -6.39
N SER A 67 -4.33 6.66 -7.01
CA SER A 67 -4.74 7.87 -6.30
C SER A 67 -6.14 7.79 -5.67
N PHE A 68 -6.22 8.05 -4.36
CA PHE A 68 -7.46 8.25 -3.62
C PHE A 68 -7.60 9.70 -3.11
N HIS A 69 -8.82 10.22 -3.17
CA HIS A 69 -9.16 11.51 -2.58
C HIS A 69 -9.86 11.27 -1.23
N LEU A 70 -9.20 11.69 -0.15
CA LEU A 70 -9.69 11.54 1.21
C LEU A 70 -10.26 12.86 1.70
N ASP A 71 -11.45 12.79 2.30
CA ASP A 71 -12.04 13.92 3.01
C ASP A 71 -11.40 14.04 4.41
N ILE A 72 -10.90 15.22 4.75
CA ILE A 72 -10.30 15.52 6.05
C ILE A 72 -11.11 16.59 6.77
N ILE A 73 -11.46 16.35 8.02
CA ILE A 73 -12.13 17.34 8.86
C ILE A 73 -11.07 18.35 9.33
N ARG A 74 -11.22 19.62 8.93
CA ARG A 74 -10.38 20.73 9.41
C ARG A 74 -11.06 21.43 10.59
N ARG A 75 -10.32 22.33 11.24
CA ARG A 75 -10.87 23.23 12.28
C ARG A 75 -12.11 23.96 11.71
N HIS A 76 -13.13 24.15 12.54
CA HIS A 76 -14.46 24.70 12.18
C HIS A 76 -15.30 23.82 11.24
N ASN A 77 -15.18 22.49 11.31
CA ASN A 77 -15.98 21.53 10.54
C ASN A 77 -15.91 21.71 9.00
N ARG A 78 -14.89 22.40 8.49
CA ARG A 78 -14.67 22.50 7.05
C ARG A 78 -14.05 21.20 6.54
N VAL A 79 -14.66 20.61 5.51
CA VAL A 79 -14.11 19.44 4.83
C VAL A 79 -13.03 19.92 3.86
N GLY A 80 -11.78 19.50 4.09
CA GLY A 80 -10.71 19.62 3.10
C GLY A 80 -10.55 18.31 2.33
N ARG A 81 -9.98 18.37 1.13
CA ARG A 81 -9.57 17.17 0.38
C ARG A 81 -8.06 16.97 0.48
N ARG A 82 -7.64 15.72 0.58
CA ARG A 82 -6.24 15.29 0.56
C ARG A 82 -6.09 14.12 -0.40
N GLN A 83 -5.08 14.16 -1.26
CA GLN A 83 -4.70 13.00 -2.05
C GLN A 83 -3.87 12.03 -1.21
N PHE A 84 -4.21 10.75 -1.26
CA PHE A 84 -3.40 9.65 -0.76
C PHE A 84 -3.14 8.67 -1.90
N VAL A 85 -1.88 8.27 -2.07
CA VAL A 85 -1.43 7.40 -3.15
C VAL A 85 -0.69 6.24 -2.47
N PRO A 86 -1.38 5.13 -2.15
CA PRO A 86 -0.74 3.94 -1.68
C PRO A 86 0.20 3.35 -2.74
N ASP A 87 1.31 2.78 -2.28
CA ASP A 87 2.34 2.22 -3.16
C ASP A 87 1.79 1.04 -3.99
N PHE A 88 0.96 0.16 -3.39
CA PHE A 88 0.36 -0.99 -4.07
C PHE A 88 -1.10 -1.20 -3.68
N VAL A 89 -1.97 -1.39 -4.68
CA VAL A 89 -3.37 -1.79 -4.50
C VAL A 89 -3.63 -3.08 -5.28
N PHE A 90 -4.19 -4.09 -4.64
CA PHE A 90 -4.56 -5.33 -5.31
C PHE A 90 -5.73 -5.10 -6.27
N ASN A 91 -5.79 -5.85 -7.36
CA ASN A 91 -6.77 -5.62 -8.43
C ASN A 91 -8.20 -6.02 -8.02
N LYS A 92 -8.83 -5.20 -7.17
CA LYS A 92 -10.19 -5.33 -6.63
C LYS A 92 -10.45 -6.66 -5.89
N LEU A 93 -9.39 -7.34 -5.47
CA LEU A 93 -9.45 -8.56 -4.68
C LEU A 93 -8.73 -8.35 -3.35
N PRO A 94 -9.38 -8.60 -2.21
CA PRO A 94 -8.69 -8.57 -0.94
C PRO A 94 -7.92 -9.87 -0.69
N PHE A 95 -6.90 -9.78 0.15
CA PHE A 95 -6.12 -10.89 0.65
C PHE A 95 -6.14 -10.92 2.17
N ILE A 96 -6.01 -12.12 2.73
CA ILE A 96 -5.85 -12.30 4.17
C ILE A 96 -4.37 -12.21 4.51
N TRP A 97 -4.01 -11.24 5.33
CA TRP A 97 -2.70 -11.12 5.97
C TRP A 97 -2.65 -11.94 7.26
N TRP A 98 -1.72 -12.89 7.32
CA TRP A 98 -1.43 -13.69 8.51
C TRP A 98 -0.13 -13.26 9.17
N SER A 99 -0.25 -12.52 10.28
CA SER A 99 0.90 -12.24 11.14
C SER A 99 1.00 -13.29 12.24
N ALA A 100 2.21 -13.75 12.55
CA ALA A 100 2.51 -14.74 13.59
C ALA A 100 1.96 -14.39 14.99
N GLN A 101 1.50 -13.16 15.22
CA GLN A 101 1.05 -12.65 16.52
C GLN A 101 -0.37 -12.05 16.49
N ARG A 102 -1.11 -12.14 15.37
CA ARG A 102 -2.41 -11.44 15.22
C ARG A 102 -3.50 -12.30 14.58
N ARG A 103 -4.74 -11.89 14.81
CA ARG A 103 -5.91 -12.40 14.08
C ARG A 103 -5.76 -12.12 12.58
N PRO A 104 -6.28 -13.00 11.70
CA PRO A 104 -6.25 -12.78 10.26
C PRO A 104 -6.89 -11.44 9.91
N LEU A 105 -6.24 -10.69 9.01
CA LEU A 105 -6.68 -9.36 8.59
C LEU A 105 -6.92 -9.32 7.09
N LEU A 106 -8.12 -8.92 6.68
CA LEU A 106 -8.42 -8.70 5.27
C LEU A 106 -7.80 -7.36 4.80
N ILE A 107 -6.96 -7.38 3.77
CA ILE A 107 -6.27 -6.20 3.22
C ILE A 107 -6.47 -6.11 1.70
N HIS A 108 -6.30 -4.93 1.12
CA HIS A 108 -6.57 -4.60 -0.29
C HIS A 108 -5.35 -4.00 -0.98
N GLY A 109 -4.23 -3.90 -0.27
CA GLY A 109 -3.00 -3.30 -0.76
C GLY A 109 -1.99 -3.11 0.35
N ILE A 110 -0.81 -2.63 -0.02
CA ILE A 110 0.33 -2.45 0.86
C ILE A 110 0.94 -1.07 0.61
N GLU A 111 1.35 -0.41 1.70
CA GLU A 111 2.08 0.84 1.72
C GLU A 111 3.44 0.58 2.39
N ALA A 112 4.51 0.66 1.60
CA ALA A 112 5.89 0.54 2.05
C ALA A 112 6.31 1.83 2.77
N LYS A 113 6.91 1.70 3.95
CA LYS A 113 7.42 2.85 4.69
C LYS A 113 8.78 2.56 5.30
N ARG A 114 9.63 3.58 5.29
CA ARG A 114 10.76 3.64 6.22
C ARG A 114 10.19 3.73 7.63
N ALA A 115 10.49 2.76 8.49
CA ALA A 115 10.22 2.90 9.92
C ALA A 115 11.02 4.10 10.43
N SER A 116 10.38 5.01 11.18
CA SER A 116 11.15 6.09 11.81
C SER A 116 12.09 5.49 12.85
N GLN A 117 13.39 5.78 12.73
CA GLN A 117 14.35 5.46 13.78
C GLN A 117 14.09 6.39 14.97
N GLY A 118 13.28 5.91 15.92
CA GLY A 118 12.98 6.63 17.14
C GLY A 118 12.13 5.80 18.09
N ARG A 119 12.75 5.37 19.20
CA ARG A 119 12.16 4.66 20.35
C ARG A 119 11.66 3.24 20.11
N GLY A 120 12.55 2.28 19.86
CA GLY A 120 12.36 0.85 20.20
C GLY A 120 11.18 0.08 19.59
N GLU A 121 10.27 0.74 18.89
CA GLU A 121 9.09 0.20 18.21
C GLU A 121 9.09 0.77 16.78
N GLN A 122 8.88 -0.09 15.80
CA GLN A 122 8.63 0.32 14.42
C GLN A 122 7.39 1.22 14.38
N SER A 123 7.61 2.54 14.43
CA SER A 123 6.53 3.53 14.35
C SER A 123 6.43 4.06 12.92
N PHE A 124 5.25 3.90 12.32
CA PHE A 124 4.89 4.60 11.09
C PHE A 124 4.47 6.03 11.44
N SER A 125 4.75 6.99 10.55
CA SER A 125 4.33 8.38 10.78
C SER A 125 2.82 8.49 11.02
N ASP A 126 2.40 9.41 11.89
CA ASP A 126 0.98 9.66 12.17
C ASP A 126 0.21 10.01 10.90
N ARG A 127 0.85 10.69 9.96
CA ARG A 127 0.27 10.99 8.64
C ARG A 127 -0.03 9.72 7.84
N ALA A 128 0.90 8.76 7.80
CA ALA A 128 0.67 7.49 7.11
C ALA A 128 -0.49 6.74 7.77
N ARG A 129 -0.44 6.56 9.09
CA ARG A 129 -1.51 5.92 9.89
C ARG A 129 -2.88 6.57 9.68
N GLU A 130 -2.93 7.90 9.63
CA GLU A 130 -4.16 8.65 9.42
C GLU A 130 -4.73 8.44 8.01
N ASN A 131 -3.88 8.45 6.97
CA ASN A 131 -4.32 8.21 5.60
C ASN A 131 -4.97 6.82 5.43
N VAL A 132 -4.32 5.76 5.96
CA VAL A 132 -4.89 4.40 5.92
C VAL A 132 -6.19 4.30 6.70
N ARG A 133 -6.25 4.95 7.86
CA ARG A 133 -7.46 4.98 8.70
C ARG A 133 -8.62 5.66 7.99
N LEU A 134 -8.37 6.80 7.34
CA LEU A 134 -9.39 7.55 6.60
C LEU A 134 -9.87 6.79 5.38
N LEU A 135 -8.96 6.18 4.61
CA LEU A 135 -9.34 5.36 3.46
C LEU A 135 -10.23 4.19 3.89
N TYR A 136 -9.88 3.49 4.97
CA TYR A 136 -10.71 2.42 5.51
C TYR A 136 -12.07 2.93 5.99
N ARG A 137 -12.14 4.07 6.68
CA ARG A 137 -13.42 4.63 7.17
C ARG A 137 -14.34 5.09 6.06
N GLN A 138 -13.80 5.68 5.00
CA GLN A 138 -14.59 6.29 3.93
C GLN A 138 -14.95 5.30 2.83
N ARG A 139 -14.10 4.29 2.60
CA ARG A 139 -14.23 3.37 1.47
C ARG A 139 -14.15 1.90 1.85
N GLY A 140 -13.93 1.53 3.11
CA GLY A 140 -13.70 0.14 3.50
C GLY A 140 -12.39 -0.49 2.97
N ILE A 141 -11.64 0.23 2.13
CA ILE A 141 -10.37 -0.22 1.55
C ILE A 141 -9.28 -0.16 2.63
N ARG A 142 -8.73 -1.33 2.95
CA ARG A 142 -7.70 -1.50 3.97
C ARG A 142 -6.33 -1.70 3.35
N ILE A 143 -5.42 -0.75 3.55
CA ILE A 143 -4.01 -0.86 3.12
C ILE A 143 -3.16 -1.28 4.34
N LEU A 144 -2.25 -2.23 4.15
CA LEU A 144 -1.30 -2.66 5.17
C LEU A 144 -0.08 -1.74 5.14
N LEU A 145 0.29 -1.15 6.28
CA LEU A 145 1.59 -0.49 6.41
C LEU A 145 2.66 -1.55 6.68
N LEU A 146 3.68 -1.61 5.84
CA LEU A 146 4.81 -2.54 5.98
C LEU A 146 6.12 -1.76 6.03
N SER A 147 7.00 -2.11 6.97
CA SER A 147 8.28 -1.44 7.06
C SER A 147 9.26 -1.99 6.02
N ASN A 148 10.22 -1.19 5.57
CA ASN A 148 11.27 -1.68 4.67
C ASN A 148 12.08 -2.86 5.25
N GLN A 149 12.16 -2.97 6.59
CA GLN A 149 12.81 -4.10 7.27
C GLN A 149 12.00 -5.37 7.11
N ASP A 150 10.68 -5.28 7.30
CA ASP A 150 9.78 -6.43 7.10
C ASP A 150 9.74 -6.83 5.62
N ILE A 151 9.72 -5.86 4.70
CA ILE A 151 9.81 -6.11 3.26
C ILE A 151 11.07 -6.90 2.93
N ALA A 152 12.24 -6.45 3.41
CA ALA A 152 13.50 -7.15 3.18
C ALA A 152 13.50 -8.57 3.76
N LEU A 153 12.90 -8.76 4.94
CA LEU A 153 12.73 -10.08 5.57
C LEU A 153 11.87 -11.01 4.70
N TYR A 154 10.72 -10.55 4.23
CA TYR A 154 9.84 -11.36 3.37
C TYR A 154 10.42 -11.60 1.98
N ALA A 155 11.14 -10.62 1.42
CA ALA A 155 11.88 -10.78 0.17
C ALA A 155 12.96 -11.86 0.31
N HIS A 156 13.66 -11.93 1.45
CA HIS A 156 14.61 -13.00 1.74
C HIS A 156 13.93 -14.37 1.85
N TRP A 157 12.74 -14.46 2.43
CA TRP A 157 11.95 -15.71 2.50
C TRP A 157 11.24 -16.07 1.20
N GLY A 158 11.14 -15.14 0.24
CA GLY A 158 10.48 -15.35 -1.05
C GLY A 158 8.95 -15.34 -1.01
N ALA A 159 8.32 -15.00 0.11
CA ALA A 159 6.87 -14.87 0.20
C ALA A 159 6.40 -13.88 1.28
N LEU A 160 5.31 -13.18 1.00
CA LEU A 160 4.48 -12.51 1.99
C LEU A 160 3.51 -13.52 2.63
N PRO A 161 3.08 -13.33 3.88
CA PRO A 161 2.05 -14.15 4.51
C PRO A 161 0.65 -13.72 4.06
N LEU A 162 0.43 -13.74 2.74
CA LEU A 162 -0.84 -13.43 2.09
C LEU A 162 -1.50 -14.71 1.61
N MET A 163 -2.81 -14.80 1.82
CA MET A 163 -3.63 -15.88 1.26
C MET A 163 -4.86 -15.28 0.59
N PRO A 164 -5.34 -15.87 -0.52
CA PRO A 164 -6.60 -15.45 -1.12
C PRO A 164 -7.76 -15.64 -0.14
N LEU A 165 -8.79 -14.80 -0.26
CA LEU A 165 -10.04 -15.01 0.47
C LEU A 165 -10.74 -16.26 -0.12
N PRO A 166 -11.10 -17.28 0.69
CA PRO A 166 -11.77 -18.48 0.17
C PRO A 166 -13.02 -18.13 -0.66
N GLY A 167 -13.15 -18.76 -1.83
CA GLY A 167 -14.27 -18.52 -2.75
C GLY A 167 -14.09 -17.35 -3.73
N LYS A 168 -12.99 -16.60 -3.66
CA LYS A 168 -12.55 -15.68 -4.73
C LYS A 168 -11.30 -16.26 -5.39
N GLY A 169 -11.46 -16.91 -6.56
CA GLY A 169 -10.34 -17.34 -7.42
C GLY A 169 -9.74 -16.17 -8.21
N PHE A 170 -8.52 -16.36 -8.71
CA PHE A 170 -7.87 -15.42 -9.65
C PHE A 170 -8.41 -15.60 -11.07
#